data_AF-A0A524DHR3-F1
#
_entry.id   AF-A0A524DHR3-F1
#
_cell.length_a   1.000
_cell.length_b   1.000
_cell.length_c   1.000
_cell.angle_alpha   90.00
_cell.angle_beta   90.00
_cell.angle_gamma   90.00
#
_symmetry.space_group_name_H-M   'P 1'
#
loop_
_entity.id
_entity.type
_entity.pdbx_description
1 polymer ?
#
loop_
_entity_poly.entity_id
_entity_poly.type
_entity_poly.pdbx_seq_one_letter_code
_entity_poly.pdbx_strand_id
1 'polypeptide(L)'
;MSDLLMYIKEMISDLIYVNSVIATELTKITENLAAIRHGEDFIKKSKCIPEHEEINRSIMNIVRKYKKMPKDYKNLEKHVLDHED
;
A
#
# COMPACT_ATOMS: atom_id res chain seq x y z
N MET A 1 21.56 20.63 12.65
CA MET A 1 21.19 19.49 13.52
C MET A 1 19.69 19.20 13.48
N SER A 2 18.82 20.23 13.63
CA SER A 2 17.36 20.09 13.60
C SER A 2 16.81 19.48 12.30
N ASP A 3 17.31 19.92 11.13
CA ASP A 3 16.73 19.51 9.84
C ASP A 3 17.02 18.05 9.49
N LEU A 4 18.20 17.55 9.83
CA LEU A 4 18.54 16.13 9.64
C LEU A 4 17.68 15.24 10.55
N LEU A 5 17.49 15.64 11.80
CA LEU A 5 16.61 14.92 12.73
C LEU A 5 15.16 14.90 12.23
N MET A 6 14.67 16.02 11.69
CA MET A 6 13.32 16.09 11.12
C MET A 6 13.20 15.20 9.88
N TYR A 7 14.18 15.25 8.97
CA TYR A 7 14.20 14.40 7.78
C TYR A 7 14.21 12.90 8.13
N ILE A 8 15.04 12.50 9.10
CA ILE A 8 15.08 11.10 9.57
C ILE A 8 13.74 10.71 10.22
N LYS A 9 13.15 11.58 11.05
CA LYS A 9 11.84 11.32 11.66
C LYS A 9 10.76 11.10 10.59
N GLU A 10 10.75 11.92 9.55
CA GLU A 10 9.82 11.75 8.43
C GLU A 10 10.04 10.43 7.69
N MET A 11 11.30 10.08 7.39
CA MET A 11 11.63 8.79 6.77
C MET A 11 11.13 7.60 7.60
N ILE A 12 11.31 7.65 8.92
CA ILE A 12 10.84 6.59 9.81
C ILE A 12 9.31 6.55 9.84
N SER A 13 8.65 7.70 9.86
CA SER A 13 7.18 7.79 9.85
C SER A 13 6.60 7.19 8.57
N ASP A 14 7.19 7.54 7.42
CA ASP A 14 6.79 7.00 6.11
C ASP A 14 7.04 5.48 6.04
N LEU A 15 8.15 4.98 6.58
CA LEU A 15 8.43 3.55 6.67
C LEU A 15 7.43 2.79 7.57
N ILE A 16 7.09 3.34 8.73
CA ILE A 16 6.11 2.76 9.65
C ILE A 16 4.73 2.68 8.96
N TYR A 17 4.36 3.73 8.23
CA TYR A 17 3.10 3.75 7.49
C TYR A 17 3.05 2.64 6.43
N VAL A 18 4.07 2.54 5.58
CA VAL A 18 4.13 1.48 4.54
C VAL A 18 4.10 0.09 5.17
N ASN A 19 4.84 -0.14 6.27
CA ASN A 19 4.81 -1.42 6.98
C ASN A 19 3.43 -1.74 7.56
N SER A 20 2.70 -0.74 8.02
CA SER A 20 1.33 -0.92 8.54
C SER A 20 0.38 -1.37 7.42
N VAL A 21 0.49 -0.79 6.22
CA VAL A 21 -0.30 -1.23 5.07
C VAL A 21 0.05 -2.67 4.66
N ILE A 22 1.34 -3.02 4.61
CA ILE A 22 1.75 -4.40 4.30
C ILE A 22 1.13 -5.39 5.29
N ALA A 23 1.14 -5.06 6.59
CA ALA A 23 0.54 -5.92 7.61
C ALA A 23 -0.98 -6.10 7.43
N THR A 24 -1.70 -5.03 7.05
CA THR A 24 -3.14 -5.12 6.79
C THR A 24 -3.45 -5.96 5.56
N GLU A 25 -2.68 -5.82 4.48
CA GLU A 25 -2.89 -6.63 3.25
C GLU A 25 -2.57 -8.11 3.48
N LEU A 26 -1.51 -8.44 4.22
CA LEU A 26 -1.18 -9.82 4.59
C LEU A 26 -2.26 -10.47 5.46
N THR A 27 -2.85 -9.70 6.38
CA THR A 27 -3.99 -10.17 7.20
C THR A 27 -5.18 -10.49 6.30
N LYS A 28 -5.52 -9.62 5.36
CA LYS A 28 -6.61 -9.82 4.40
C LYS A 28 -6.38 -11.04 3.50
N ILE A 29 -5.15 -11.25 3.00
CA ILE A 29 -4.79 -12.44 2.23
C ILE A 29 -5.02 -13.71 3.07
N THR A 30 -4.63 -13.68 4.35
CA THR A 30 -4.82 -14.81 5.28
C THR A 30 -6.31 -15.10 5.52
N GLU A 31 -7.11 -14.06 5.74
CA GLU A 31 -8.57 -14.17 5.90
C GLU A 31 -9.24 -14.73 4.64
N ASN A 32 -8.89 -14.22 3.46
CA ASN A 32 -9.39 -14.70 2.18
C ASN A 32 -9.02 -16.17 1.95
N LEU A 33 -7.79 -16.56 2.28
CA LEU A 33 -7.34 -17.95 2.17
C LEU A 33 -8.12 -18.89 3.10
N ALA A 34 -8.39 -18.46 4.33
CA ALA A 34 -9.23 -19.21 5.26
C ALA A 34 -10.67 -19.33 4.74
N ALA A 35 -11.25 -18.25 4.23
CA ALA A 35 -12.60 -18.24 3.66
C ALA A 35 -12.75 -19.21 2.47
N ILE A 36 -11.77 -19.27 1.57
CA ILE A 36 -11.75 -20.23 0.45
C ILE A 36 -11.82 -21.67 0.96
N ARG A 37 -11.09 -21.99 2.04
CA ARG A 37 -11.11 -23.33 2.65
C ARG A 37 -12.43 -23.69 3.31
N HIS A 38 -13.14 -22.70 3.85
CA HIS A 38 -14.43 -22.90 4.52
C HIS A 38 -15.63 -22.83 3.58
N GLY A 39 -15.40 -22.52 2.30
CA GLY A 39 -16.38 -22.62 1.21
C GLY A 39 -17.57 -21.70 1.42
N GLU A 40 -17.40 -20.39 1.25
CA GLU A 40 -18.56 -19.49 1.13
C GLU A 40 -18.24 -18.14 0.45
N ASP A 41 -19.32 -17.53 -0.04
CA ASP A 41 -19.51 -16.34 -0.88
C ASP A 41 -18.87 -15.01 -0.42
N PHE A 42 -17.89 -15.04 0.48
CA PHE A 42 -17.26 -13.86 1.08
C PHE A 42 -16.47 -13.00 0.07
N ILE A 43 -15.96 -13.63 -0.99
CA ILE A 43 -15.16 -12.98 -2.04
C ILE A 43 -15.94 -11.86 -2.75
N LYS A 44 -17.29 -11.94 -2.80
CA LYS A 44 -18.12 -10.99 -3.55
C LYS A 44 -18.47 -9.69 -2.82
N LYS A 45 -18.07 -9.49 -1.55
CA LYS A 45 -18.49 -8.33 -0.73
C LYS A 45 -17.34 -7.54 -0.09
N SER A 46 -16.16 -7.49 -0.71
CA SER A 46 -15.13 -6.54 -0.26
C SER A 46 -15.58 -5.11 -0.55
N LYS A 47 -16.23 -4.46 0.43
CA LYS A 47 -16.57 -3.02 0.42
C LYS A 47 -15.37 -2.10 0.23
N CYS A 48 -14.16 -2.63 0.34
CA CYS A 48 -12.93 -1.88 0.53
C CYS A 48 -12.26 -1.35 -0.75
N ILE A 49 -12.83 -1.57 -1.95
CA ILE A 49 -12.15 -1.19 -3.21
C ILE A 49 -11.77 0.30 -3.23
N PRO A 50 -12.68 1.25 -2.89
CA PRO A 50 -12.34 2.67 -2.85
C PRO A 50 -11.27 3.01 -1.81
N GLU A 51 -11.31 2.40 -0.63
CA GLU A 51 -10.33 2.62 0.43
C GLU A 51 -8.95 2.10 0.04
N HIS A 52 -8.86 0.93 -0.62
CA HIS A 52 -7.60 0.41 -1.13
C HIS A 52 -6.99 1.31 -2.21
N GLU A 53 -7.80 1.90 -3.10
CA GLU A 53 -7.28 2.89 -4.05
C GLU A 53 -6.67 4.12 -3.36
N GLU A 54 -7.32 4.62 -2.30
CA GLU A 54 -6.80 5.76 -1.53
C GLU A 54 -5.48 5.43 -0.82
N ILE A 55 -5.40 4.23 -0.25
CA ILE A 55 -4.17 3.70 0.36
C ILE A 55 -3.06 3.57 -0.71
N ASN A 56 -3.38 3.02 -1.89
CA ASN A 56 -2.46 2.88 -3.01
C ASN A 56 -1.93 4.23 -3.49
N ARG A 57 -2.81 5.23 -3.63
CA ARG A 57 -2.43 6.62 -3.95
C ARG A 57 -1.48 7.20 -2.89
N SER A 58 -1.75 6.94 -1.62
CA SER A 58 -0.92 7.40 -0.49
C SER A 58 0.47 6.76 -0.49
N ILE A 59 0.56 5.43 -0.73
CA ILE A 59 1.84 4.74 -0.88
C ILE A 59 2.62 5.31 -2.07
N MET A 60 1.97 5.53 -3.21
CA MET A 60 2.65 6.10 -4.37
C MET A 60 3.17 7.52 -4.11
N ASN A 61 2.48 8.32 -3.30
CA ASN A 61 3.01 9.62 -2.86
C ASN A 61 4.29 9.48 -2.03
N ILE A 62 4.36 8.51 -1.12
CA ILE A 62 5.59 8.20 -0.35
C ILE A 62 6.71 7.75 -1.29
N VAL A 63 6.42 6.87 -2.26
CA VAL A 63 7.43 6.42 -3.25
C VAL A 63 7.98 7.61 -4.04
N ARG A 64 7.10 8.51 -4.51
CA ARG A 64 7.51 9.71 -5.27
C ARG A 64 8.36 10.67 -4.42
N LYS A 65 8.15 10.73 -3.10
CA LYS A 65 8.98 11.53 -2.17
C LYS A 65 10.45 11.11 -2.19
N TYR A 66 10.74 9.82 -2.37
CA TYR A 66 12.10 9.27 -2.26
C TYR A 66 12.77 8.92 -3.59
N LYS A 67 12.02 8.82 -4.69
CA LYS A 67 12.57 8.49 -6.01
C LYS A 67 12.78 9.77 -6.84
N LYS A 68 14.00 9.94 -7.36
CA LYS A 68 14.43 11.17 -8.04
C LYS A 68 13.96 11.26 -9.49
N MET A 69 13.70 10.13 -10.16
CA MET A 69 13.29 10.12 -11.56
C MET A 69 12.00 9.30 -11.75
N PRO A 70 11.07 9.74 -12.60
CA PRO A 70 9.84 9.01 -12.91
C PRO A 70 10.07 7.56 -13.34
N LYS A 71 11.16 7.29 -14.07
CA LYS A 71 11.54 5.94 -14.50
C LYS A 71 11.73 4.95 -13.35
N ASP A 72 12.04 5.45 -12.14
CA ASP A 72 12.35 4.61 -10.98
C ASP A 72 11.09 4.07 -10.28
N TYR A 73 9.91 4.62 -10.61
CA TYR A 73 8.64 4.21 -10.00
C TYR A 73 7.48 4.05 -10.99
N LYS A 74 7.61 4.46 -12.25
CA LYS A 74 6.52 4.39 -13.25
C LYS A 74 5.92 2.98 -13.41
N ASN A 75 6.76 1.95 -13.39
CA ASN A 75 6.29 0.56 -13.49
C ASN A 75 5.50 0.13 -12.24
N LEU A 76 5.94 0.57 -11.06
CA LEU A 76 5.26 0.32 -9.79
C LEU A 76 3.94 1.08 -9.72
N GLU A 77 3.95 2.36 -10.14
CA GLU A 77 2.78 3.22 -10.22
C GLU A 77 1.69 2.61 -11.10
N LYS A 78 2.06 2.16 -12.31
CA LYS A 78 1.14 1.47 -13.21
C LYS A 78 0.60 0.18 -12.57
N HIS A 79 1.46 -0.61 -11.94
CA HIS A 79 1.05 -1.86 -11.30
C HIS A 79 0.08 -1.66 -10.12
N VAL A 80 0.23 -0.56 -9.37
CA VAL A 80 -0.51 -0.29 -8.12
C VAL A 80 -1.78 0.54 -8.35
N LEU A 81 -1.80 1.42 -9.36
CA LEU A 81 -2.91 2.32 -9.64
C LEU A 81 -3.75 1.95 -10.86
N ASP A 82 -3.14 1.37 -11.90
CA ASP A 82 -3.85 0.93 -13.12
C ASP A 82 -4.08 -0.59 -13.06
N HIS A 83 -4.82 -1.04 -12.04
CA HIS A 83 -5.45 -2.37 -12.07
C HIS A 83 -6.58 -2.33 -13.11
N GLU A 84 -6.25 -2.43 -14.40
CA GLU A 84 -7.23 -2.84 -15.41
C GLU A 84 -7.61 -4.30 -15.09
N ASP A 85 -8.78 -4.48 -14.47
CA ASP A 85 -9.45 -5.78 -14.27
C ASP A 85 -9.93 -6.39 -15.60
#